data_AF-A0A8J6NJN3-F1
#
_entry.id   AF-A0A8J6NJN3-F1
#
_cell.length_a   1.000
_cell.length_b   1.000
_cell.length_c   1.000
_cell.angle_alpha   90.00
_cell.angle_beta   90.00
_cell.angle_gamma   90.00
#
_symmetry.space_group_name_H-M   'P 1'
#
loop_
_entity.id
_entity.type
_entity.pdbx_description
1 polymer ?
#
loop_
_entity_poly.entity_id
_entity_poly.type
_entity_poly.pdbx_seq_one_letter_code
_entity_poly.pdbx_strand_id
1 'polypeptide(L)'
;ICQFEKDSKPWLPIILAGQNNLIDNLTYRSSQPLASRIVAKSHLQGVELKGMEKYLKHHLAIAGIDQMLFDPTAVTAIHQGSGGLFRKANHLARGALIAAADQQSTLVNAEHVRLAATEIF
;
A
#
# COMPACT_ATOMS: atom_id res chain seq x y z
N ILE A 1 -41.08 -28.24 0.98
CA ILE A 1 -40.59 -27.82 -0.36
C ILE A 1 -39.73 -26.57 -0.15
N CYS A 2 -38.50 -26.75 0.32
CA CYS A 2 -37.67 -25.63 0.78
C CYS A 2 -36.40 -25.52 -0.07
N GLN A 3 -36.40 -24.52 -0.93
CA GLN A 3 -35.32 -23.52 -1.04
C GLN A 3 -33.89 -23.96 -1.45
N PHE A 4 -33.73 -24.98 -2.28
CA PHE A 4 -32.41 -25.36 -2.81
C PHE A 4 -31.78 -24.33 -3.78
N GLU A 5 -32.59 -23.56 -4.52
CA GLU A 5 -32.06 -22.60 -5.50
C GLU A 5 -31.44 -21.35 -4.85
N LYS A 6 -31.89 -20.95 -3.66
CA LYS A 6 -31.34 -19.77 -2.97
C LYS A 6 -30.08 -20.07 -2.17
N ASP A 7 -29.89 -21.29 -1.67
CA ASP A 7 -28.67 -21.66 -0.91
C ASP A 7 -27.47 -22.01 -1.79
N SER A 8 -27.69 -22.34 -3.07
CA SER A 8 -26.63 -22.85 -3.95
C SER A 8 -25.78 -21.77 -4.62
N LYS A 9 -26.11 -20.48 -4.45
CA LYS A 9 -25.40 -19.37 -5.09
C LYS A 9 -24.71 -18.50 -4.02
N PRO A 10 -23.43 -18.12 -4.20
CA PRO A 10 -22.76 -17.19 -3.30
C PRO A 10 -23.27 -15.77 -3.55
N TRP A 11 -24.35 -15.39 -2.87
CA TRP A 11 -24.98 -14.07 -3.03
C TRP A 11 -24.19 -12.93 -2.37
N LEU A 12 -23.30 -13.26 -1.42
CA LEU A 12 -22.52 -12.28 -0.67
C LEU A 12 -21.03 -12.63 -0.72
N PRO A 13 -20.24 -11.99 -1.59
CA PRO A 13 -18.79 -12.07 -1.49
C PRO A 13 -18.34 -11.34 -0.22
N ILE A 14 -17.54 -12.02 0.61
CA ILE A 14 -16.96 -11.45 1.82
C ILE A 14 -15.45 -11.37 1.64
N ILE A 15 -14.88 -10.18 1.85
CA ILE A 15 -13.44 -9.95 1.90
C ILE A 15 -13.05 -9.66 3.34
N LEU A 16 -12.23 -10.52 3.92
CA LEU A 16 -11.67 -10.32 5.26
C LEU A 16 -10.29 -9.68 5.11
N ALA A 17 -10.08 -8.51 5.71
CA ALA A 17 -8.82 -7.79 5.72
C ALA A 17 -8.45 -7.39 7.14
N GLY A 18 -7.17 -7.54 7.51
CA GLY A 18 -6.69 -7.25 8.85
C GLY A 18 -5.19 -7.48 8.98
N GLN A 19 -4.68 -7.29 10.19
CA GLN A 19 -3.30 -7.62 10.56
C GLN A 19 -3.12 -9.13 10.75
N ASN A 20 -1.90 -9.58 11.04
CA ASN A 20 -1.57 -11.01 11.23
C ASN A 20 -2.48 -11.72 12.25
N ASN A 21 -2.95 -10.99 13.27
CA ASN A 21 -3.91 -11.49 14.27
C ASN A 21 -5.19 -12.08 13.65
N LEU A 22 -5.61 -11.62 12.45
CA LEU A 22 -6.76 -12.18 11.75
C LEU A 22 -6.52 -13.64 11.35
N ILE A 23 -5.32 -13.96 10.89
CA ILE A 23 -4.94 -15.33 10.51
C ILE A 23 -4.87 -16.21 11.75
N ASP A 24 -4.33 -15.69 12.85
CA ASP A 24 -4.28 -16.40 14.13
C ASP A 24 -5.70 -16.72 14.63
N ASN A 25 -6.59 -15.74 14.58
CA ASN A 25 -8.00 -15.88 14.96
C ASN A 25 -8.74 -16.93 14.10
N LEU A 26 -8.39 -17.05 12.82
CA LEU A 26 -8.95 -18.06 11.91
C LEU A 26 -8.40 -19.48 12.16
N THR A 27 -7.30 -19.60 12.91
CA THR A 27 -6.67 -20.89 13.23
C THR A 27 -7.30 -21.57 14.45
N TYR A 28 -8.04 -20.82 15.29
CA TYR A 28 -8.76 -21.39 16.43
C TYR A 28 -9.86 -22.37 15.99
N ARG A 29 -10.07 -23.44 16.79
CA ARG A 29 -11.07 -24.48 16.53
C ARG A 29 -12.48 -23.93 16.32
N SER A 30 -12.87 -22.89 17.05
CA SER A 30 -14.16 -22.22 16.91
C SER A 30 -14.37 -21.59 15.53
N SER A 31 -13.28 -21.19 14.86
CA SER A 31 -13.29 -20.49 13.58
C SER A 31 -13.11 -21.43 12.37
N GLN A 32 -12.82 -22.72 12.59
CA GLN A 32 -12.56 -23.69 11.52
C GLN A 32 -13.67 -23.79 10.46
N PRO A 33 -14.98 -23.78 10.81
CA PRO A 33 -16.05 -23.83 9.81
C PRO A 33 -16.12 -22.59 8.89
N LEU A 34 -15.64 -21.45 9.37
CA LEU A 34 -15.52 -20.25 8.56
C LEU A 34 -14.23 -20.28 7.74
N ALA A 35 -13.11 -20.65 8.37
CA ALA A 35 -11.80 -20.71 7.73
C ALA A 35 -11.75 -21.70 6.56
N SER A 36 -12.51 -22.81 6.63
CA SER A 36 -12.61 -23.80 5.54
C SER A 36 -13.35 -23.29 4.30
N ARG A 37 -14.11 -22.19 4.43
CA ARG A 37 -14.84 -21.55 3.31
C ARG A 37 -14.04 -20.43 2.64
N ILE A 38 -12.85 -20.09 3.15
CA ILE A 38 -11.98 -19.08 2.57
C ILE A 38 -11.26 -19.67 1.35
N VAL A 39 -11.67 -19.25 0.16
CA VAL A 39 -11.16 -19.77 -1.12
C VAL A 39 -9.79 -19.18 -1.49
N ALA A 40 -9.50 -17.95 -1.04
CA ALA A 40 -8.25 -17.26 -1.35
C ALA A 40 -7.70 -16.57 -0.11
N LYS A 41 -6.38 -16.65 0.06
CA LYS A 41 -5.61 -15.94 1.08
C LYS A 41 -4.43 -15.27 0.39
N SER A 42 -4.23 -13.99 0.67
CA SER A 42 -3.07 -13.25 0.17
C SER A 42 -2.51 -12.39 1.27
N HIS A 43 -1.18 -12.39 1.39
CA HIS A 43 -0.46 -11.52 2.31
C HIS A 43 0.16 -10.39 1.51
N LEU A 44 -0.22 -9.15 1.82
CA LEU A 44 0.32 -7.97 1.15
C LEU A 44 1.74 -7.71 1.66
N GLN A 45 2.72 -8.05 0.84
CA GLN A 45 4.13 -7.75 1.10
C GLN A 45 4.47 -6.33 0.64
N GLY A 46 5.60 -5.81 1.12
CA GLY A 46 6.18 -4.56 0.62
C GLY A 46 6.42 -4.67 -0.89
N VAL A 47 6.13 -3.58 -1.60
CA VAL A 47 6.31 -3.53 -3.05
C VAL A 47 7.79 -3.48 -3.41
N GLU A 48 8.14 -4.01 -4.59
CA GLU A 48 9.47 -3.83 -5.17
C GLU A 48 9.71 -2.40 -5.67
N LEU A 49 10.97 -2.03 -5.92
CA LEU A 49 11.34 -0.70 -6.40
C LEU A 49 10.58 -0.27 -7.66
N LYS A 50 10.46 -1.16 -8.66
CA LYS A 50 9.69 -0.89 -9.89
C LYS A 50 8.20 -0.65 -9.61
N GLY A 51 7.64 -1.36 -8.64
CA GLY A 51 6.26 -1.15 -8.24
C GLY A 51 6.09 0.15 -7.46
N MET A 52 7.10 0.57 -6.68
CA MET A 52 7.12 1.88 -6.03
C MET A 52 7.16 3.02 -7.05
N GLU A 53 7.96 2.90 -8.10
CA GLU A 53 7.99 3.89 -9.18
C GLU A 53 6.62 4.03 -9.85
N LYS A 54 6.00 2.91 -10.23
CA LYS A 54 4.64 2.89 -10.80
C LYS A 54 3.61 3.47 -9.83
N TYR A 55 3.74 3.18 -8.55
CA TYR A 55 2.87 3.69 -7.50
C TYR A 55 2.94 5.21 -7.40
N LEU A 56 4.15 5.78 -7.32
CA LEU A 56 4.35 7.23 -7.28
C LEU A 56 3.84 7.89 -8.57
N LYS A 57 4.16 7.31 -9.74
CA LYS A 57 3.65 7.82 -11.02
C LYS A 57 2.12 7.80 -11.09
N HIS A 58 1.48 6.74 -10.59
CA HIS A 58 0.03 6.65 -10.52
C HIS A 58 -0.58 7.73 -9.63
N HIS A 59 0.02 7.98 -8.47
CA HIS A 59 -0.41 9.05 -7.57
C HIS A 59 -0.25 10.46 -8.18
N LEU A 60 0.82 10.70 -8.93
CA LEU A 60 1.01 11.94 -9.69
C LEU A 60 -0.05 12.09 -10.78
N ALA A 61 -0.35 11.01 -11.51
CA ALA A 61 -1.38 11.03 -12.55
C ALA A 61 -2.77 11.35 -11.99
N ILE A 62 -3.12 10.84 -10.80
CA ILE A 62 -4.37 11.20 -10.09
C ILE A 62 -4.41 12.71 -9.79
N ALA A 63 -3.26 13.32 -9.47
CA ALA A 63 -3.13 14.75 -9.24
C ALA A 63 -3.10 15.59 -10.54
N GLY A 64 -3.24 14.96 -11.71
CA GLY A 64 -3.20 15.63 -13.01
C GLY A 64 -1.78 15.90 -13.53
N ILE A 65 -0.76 15.27 -12.94
CA ILE A 65 0.64 15.45 -13.29
C ILE A 65 1.13 14.23 -14.06
N ASP A 66 1.46 14.40 -15.34
CA ASP A 66 1.96 13.31 -16.19
C ASP A 66 3.50 13.16 -16.12
N GLN A 67 4.19 14.18 -15.61
CA GLN A 67 5.63 14.14 -15.42
C GLN A 67 6.02 13.50 -14.08
N MET A 68 7.13 12.76 -14.08
CA MET A 68 7.69 12.22 -12.85
C MET A 68 8.40 13.33 -12.08
N LEU A 69 7.87 13.69 -10.91
CA LEU A 69 8.45 14.70 -10.02
C LEU A 69 9.58 14.17 -9.12
N PHE A 70 9.77 12.85 -9.09
CA PHE A 70 10.79 12.19 -8.27
C PHE A 70 11.92 11.69 -9.17
N ASP A 71 13.15 12.09 -8.88
CA ASP A 71 14.31 11.51 -9.55
C ASP A 71 14.53 10.04 -9.11
N PRO A 72 15.36 9.27 -9.83
CA PRO A 72 15.61 7.86 -9.47
C PRO A 72 16.17 7.66 -8.05
N THR A 73 16.89 8.65 -7.52
CA THR A 73 17.46 8.61 -6.17
C THR A 73 16.38 8.78 -5.11
N ALA A 74 15.41 9.66 -5.34
CA ALA A 74 14.25 9.88 -4.49
C ALA A 74 13.35 8.65 -4.47
N VAL A 75 13.06 8.04 -5.62
CA VAL A 75 12.27 6.80 -5.69
C VAL A 75 12.93 5.69 -4.88
N THR A 76 14.25 5.55 -5.01
CA THR A 76 15.03 4.57 -4.24
C THR A 76 14.98 4.88 -2.73
N ALA A 77 15.18 6.13 -2.35
CA ALA A 77 15.12 6.57 -0.96
C ALA A 77 13.73 6.35 -0.33
N ILE A 78 12.64 6.63 -1.07
CA ILE A 78 11.27 6.38 -0.63
C ILE A 78 11.03 4.88 -0.47
N HIS A 79 11.48 4.06 -1.41
CA HIS A 79 11.34 2.60 -1.34
C HIS A 79 12.04 2.02 -0.11
N GLN A 80 13.31 2.40 0.11
CA GLN A 80 14.10 1.95 1.25
C GLN A 80 13.56 2.48 2.58
N GLY A 81 13.25 3.78 2.67
CA GLY A 81 12.71 4.40 3.89
C GLY A 81 11.32 3.89 4.28
N SER A 82 10.52 3.45 3.30
CA SER A 82 9.20 2.86 3.56
C SER A 82 9.23 1.35 3.80
N GLY A 83 10.30 0.65 3.44
CA GLY A 83 10.33 -0.81 3.37
C GLY A 83 9.34 -1.38 2.35
N GLY A 84 9.04 -0.62 1.29
CA GLY A 84 8.01 -0.98 0.29
C GLY A 84 6.56 -0.85 0.77
N LEU A 85 6.31 -0.33 1.98
CA LEU A 85 4.96 -0.14 2.51
C LEU A 85 4.33 1.15 1.97
N PHE A 86 3.27 1.03 1.18
CA PHE A 86 2.61 2.18 0.53
C PHE A 86 2.24 3.33 1.46
N ARG A 87 1.71 3.04 2.65
CA ARG A 87 1.36 4.10 3.62
C ARG A 87 2.58 4.92 4.03
N LYS A 88 3.69 4.27 4.38
CA LYS A 88 4.94 4.95 4.73
C LYS A 88 5.53 5.69 3.53
N ALA A 89 5.48 5.07 2.34
CA ALA A 89 5.95 5.68 1.10
C ALA A 89 5.19 6.97 0.79
N ASN A 90 3.86 7.00 0.96
CA ASN A 90 3.07 8.22 0.79
C ASN A 90 3.44 9.33 1.75
N HIS A 91 3.69 9.00 3.02
CA HIS A 91 4.14 9.99 3.99
C HIS A 91 5.48 10.59 3.59
N LEU A 92 6.47 9.75 3.23
CA LEU A 92 7.78 10.19 2.76
C LEU A 92 7.67 11.02 1.47
N ALA A 93 6.91 10.55 0.48
CA ALA A 93 6.74 11.24 -0.79
C ALA A 93 6.09 12.62 -0.61
N ARG A 94 5.05 12.72 0.22
CA ARG A 94 4.39 14.00 0.52
C ARG A 94 5.33 14.95 1.24
N GLY A 95 6.05 14.48 2.26
CA GLY A 95 7.03 15.31 2.96
C GLY A 95 8.16 15.76 2.03
N ALA A 96 8.62 14.88 1.15
CA ALA A 96 9.69 15.19 0.20
C ALA A 96 9.25 16.23 -0.85
N LEU A 97 7.99 16.20 -1.28
CA LEU A 97 7.41 17.24 -2.15
C LEU A 97 7.35 18.60 -1.43
N ILE A 98 7.01 18.61 -0.14
CA ILE A 98 6.99 19.84 0.67
C ILE A 98 8.42 20.39 0.82
N ALA A 99 9.39 19.53 1.17
CA ALA A 99 10.80 19.93 1.28
C ALA A 99 11.38 20.43 -0.05
N ALA A 100 11.02 19.81 -1.17
CA ALA A 100 11.42 20.28 -2.49
C ALA A 100 10.82 21.65 -2.82
N ALA A 101 9.55 21.88 -2.47
CA ALA A 101 8.88 23.16 -2.68
C ALA A 101 9.49 24.29 -1.84
N ASP A 102 9.86 24.00 -0.58
CA ASP A 102 10.56 24.94 0.30
C ASP A 102 11.92 25.37 -0.27
N GLN A 103 12.64 24.43 -0.89
CA GLN A 103 13.91 24.68 -1.58
C GLN A 103 13.76 25.20 -3.02
N GLN A 104 12.53 25.50 -3.46
CA GLN A 104 12.21 25.93 -4.83
C GLN A 104 12.73 24.97 -5.92
N SER A 105 12.87 23.68 -5.59
CA SER A 105 13.28 22.64 -6.53
C SER A 105 12.10 22.08 -7.29
N THR A 106 12.23 21.99 -8.62
CA THR A 106 11.23 21.38 -9.50
C THR A 106 11.20 19.85 -9.42
N LEU A 107 12.28 19.23 -8.92
CA LEU A 107 12.40 17.78 -8.77
C LEU A 107 12.72 17.39 -7.33
N VAL A 108 12.12 16.29 -6.90
CA VAL A 108 12.42 15.65 -5.61
C VAL A 108 13.63 14.74 -5.77
N ASN A 109 14.64 14.93 -4.92
CA ASN A 109 15.85 14.10 -4.84
C ASN A 109 15.91 13.35 -3.49
N ALA A 110 16.92 12.51 -3.30
CA ALA A 110 17.10 11.75 -2.05
C ALA A 110 17.25 12.63 -0.80
N GLU A 111 17.81 13.84 -0.91
CA GLU A 111 17.99 14.75 0.23
C GLU A 111 16.64 15.26 0.76
N HIS A 112 15.70 15.62 -0.13
CA HIS A 112 14.34 15.99 0.26
C HIS A 112 13.62 14.84 0.97
N VAL A 113 13.85 13.60 0.53
CA VAL A 113 13.29 12.41 1.18
C VAL A 113 13.90 12.19 2.57
N ARG A 114 15.20 12.46 2.74
CA ARG A 114 15.88 12.37 4.04
C ARG A 114 15.37 13.44 5.03
N LEU A 115 15.16 14.66 4.55
CA LEU A 115 14.53 15.72 5.34
C LEU A 115 13.13 15.30 5.80
N ALA A 116 12.29 14.83 4.87
CA ALA A 116 10.96 14.33 5.17
C ALA A 116 10.96 13.15 6.17
N ALA A 117 11.96 12.27 6.10
CA ALA A 117 12.11 11.17 7.05
C ALA A 117 12.41 11.64 8.48
N THR A 118 13.04 12.81 8.65
CA THR A 118 13.40 13.34 9.97
C THR A 118 12.22 14.04 10.66
N GLU A 119 11.24 14.52 9.89
CA GLU A 119 10.05 15.20 10.42
C GLU A 119 8.90 14.24 10.77
N ILE A 120 8.93 13.02 10.25
CA ILE A 120 7.85 12.05 10.35
C ILE A 120 8.12 11.00 11.44
N PHE A 121 9.33 10.98 12.02
CA PHE A 121 9.75 10.06 13.09
C PHE A 121 10.37 10.78 14.28
#